data_AF-A0A1Z9S7I6-F1
#
_entry.id   AF-A0A1Z9S7I6-F1
#
_cell.length_a   1.000
_cell.length_b   1.000
_cell.length_c   1.000
_cell.angle_alpha   90.00
_cell.angle_beta   90.00
_cell.angle_gamma   90.00
#
_symmetry.space_group_name_H-M   'P 1'
#
loop_
_entity.id
_entity.type
_entity.pdbx_description
1 polymer ?
#
loop_
_entity_poly.entity_id
_entity_poly.type
_entity_poly.pdbx_seq_one_letter_code
_entity_poly.pdbx_strand_id
1 'polypeptide(L)'
;MWAAIGVYTGREDNMFWRRVEGAPDGHIEAAGAMDLSPGEVSPLGPGIIHSVTNPIPRLTGAIHVYGGNFFDTPRSEWDAETLTEQPYDVEKNMRLFQEFGTA
;
A
#
# COMPACT_ATOMS: atom_id res chain seq x y z
N MET A 1 -0.58 -12.70 -1.51
CA MET A 1 -0.46 -13.34 -0.17
C MET A 1 -1.25 -12.51 0.83
N TRP A 2 -1.63 -13.07 1.99
CA TRP A 2 -2.24 -12.27 3.05
C TRP A 2 -1.20 -11.39 3.75
N ALA A 3 -1.66 -10.32 4.39
CA ALA A 3 -0.86 -9.48 5.27
C ALA A 3 -1.64 -9.09 6.54
N ALA A 4 -0.93 -8.79 7.62
CA ALA A 4 -1.47 -8.12 8.79
C ALA A 4 -0.59 -6.91 9.09
N ILE A 5 -1.20 -5.72 9.14
CA ILE A 5 -0.50 -4.45 9.33
C ILE A 5 -0.98 -3.85 10.66
N GLY A 6 -0.05 -3.58 11.57
CA GLY A 6 -0.34 -2.97 12.86
C GLY A 6 0.43 -1.68 13.07
N VAL A 7 -0.26 -0.58 13.34
CA VAL A 7 0.36 0.72 13.63
C VAL A 7 0.75 0.76 15.10
N TYR A 8 2.00 1.13 15.42
CA TYR A 8 2.47 1.29 16.81
C TYR A 8 2.77 2.74 17.17
N THR A 9 2.90 3.64 16.19
CA THR A 9 2.97 5.08 16.41
C THR A 9 2.52 5.83 15.16
N GLY A 10 1.94 7.01 15.32
CA GLY A 10 1.49 7.82 14.18
C GLY A 10 0.07 7.52 13.77
N ARG A 11 -0.19 7.56 12.46
CA ARG A 11 -1.47 7.25 11.80
C ARG A 11 -1.22 6.85 10.34
N GLU A 12 -1.99 5.90 9.85
CA GLU A 12 -2.06 5.56 8.42
C GLU A 12 -3.47 5.78 7.90
N ASP A 13 -3.62 6.48 6.78
CA ASP A 13 -4.86 6.46 6.03
C ASP A 13 -4.69 5.47 4.85
N ASN A 14 -5.53 4.44 4.81
CA ASN A 14 -5.56 3.42 3.77
C ASN A 14 -6.72 3.71 2.80
N MET A 15 -6.44 3.79 1.51
CA MET A 15 -7.45 3.75 0.46
C MET A 15 -7.45 2.36 -0.17
N PHE A 16 -8.61 1.71 -0.19
CA PHE A 16 -8.81 0.42 -0.83
C PHE A 16 -9.31 0.58 -2.25
N TRP A 17 -8.76 -0.24 -3.13
CA TRP A 17 -9.05 -0.22 -4.56
C TRP A 17 -9.51 -1.59 -5.01
N ARG A 18 -10.33 -1.60 -6.06
CA ARG A 18 -10.71 -2.83 -6.78
C ARG A 18 -10.49 -2.62 -8.26
N ARG A 19 -10.15 -3.71 -8.96
CA ARG A 19 -10.08 -3.70 -10.43
C ARG A 19 -11.46 -3.46 -11.00
N VAL A 20 -11.52 -2.64 -12.05
CA VAL A 20 -12.71 -2.48 -12.88
C VAL A 20 -12.84 -3.69 -13.80
N GLU A 21 -13.98 -4.36 -13.75
CA GLU A 21 -14.23 -5.55 -14.57
C GLU A 21 -14.22 -5.20 -16.07
N GLY A 22 -13.47 -5.96 -16.86
CA GLY A 22 -13.36 -5.75 -18.31
C GLY A 22 -12.39 -4.63 -18.74
N ALA A 23 -11.72 -3.95 -17.81
CA ALA A 23 -10.69 -2.97 -18.14
C ALA A 23 -9.44 -3.67 -18.72
N PRO A 24 -8.97 -3.30 -19.92
CA PRO A 24 -7.89 -4.01 -20.61
C PRO A 24 -6.49 -3.77 -20.01
N ASP A 25 -6.35 -2.74 -19.17
CA ASP A 25 -5.12 -2.22 -18.59
C ASP A 25 -5.05 -2.42 -17.07
N GLY A 26 -5.96 -3.23 -16.52
CA GLY A 26 -6.02 -3.50 -15.09
C GLY A 26 -6.43 -2.28 -14.25
N HIS A 27 -7.14 -1.31 -14.86
CA HIS A 27 -7.61 -0.10 -14.19
C HIS A 27 -8.34 -0.39 -12.88
N ILE A 28 -8.14 0.48 -11.89
CA ILE A 28 -8.73 0.36 -10.56
C ILE A 28 -9.62 1.55 -10.22
N GLU A 29 -10.63 1.30 -9.38
CA GLU A 29 -11.50 2.31 -8.80
C GLU A 29 -11.53 2.20 -7.27
N ALA A 30 -11.87 3.30 -6.61
CA ALA A 30 -11.97 3.35 -5.16
C ALA A 30 -13.09 2.43 -4.66
N ALA A 31 -12.77 1.62 -3.64
CA ALA A 31 -13.67 0.63 -3.06
C ALA A 31 -13.95 0.87 -1.57
N GLY A 32 -13.15 1.71 -0.90
CA GLY A 32 -13.34 2.06 0.51
C GLY A 32 -12.11 2.74 1.08
N ALA A 33 -12.20 3.18 2.32
CA ALA A 33 -11.08 3.76 3.06
C ALA A 33 -11.14 3.34 4.53
N MET A 34 -9.98 3.34 5.18
CA MET A 34 -9.85 3.07 6.61
C MET A 34 -8.63 3.77 7.16
N ASP A 35 -8.75 4.39 8.32
CA ASP A 35 -7.60 4.84 9.08
C ASP A 35 -7.16 3.83 10.13
N LEU A 36 -5.87 3.84 10.44
CA LEU A 36 -5.26 3.04 11.50
C LEU A 36 -4.47 3.95 12.45
N SER A 37 -4.78 3.82 13.73
CA SER A 37 -4.15 4.48 14.86
C SER A 37 -3.30 3.49 15.67
N PRO A 38 -2.45 3.96 16.62
CA PRO A 38 -1.61 3.08 17.40
C PRO A 38 -2.40 2.01 18.17
N GLY A 39 -2.00 0.75 18.03
CA GLY A 39 -2.67 -0.40 18.62
C GLY A 39 -3.71 -1.06 17.72
N GLU A 40 -4.07 -0.44 16.59
CA GLU A 40 -5.01 -1.01 15.62
C GLU A 40 -4.28 -1.88 14.59
N VAL A 41 -4.96 -2.93 14.14
CA VAL A 41 -4.44 -3.92 13.19
C VAL A 41 -5.44 -4.15 12.08
N SER A 42 -4.97 -4.10 10.83
CA SER A 42 -5.75 -4.43 9.64
C SER A 42 -5.29 -5.76 9.02
N PRO A 43 -6.18 -6.76 8.91
CA PRO A 43 -5.94 -7.94 8.10
C PRO A 43 -6.25 -7.65 6.62
N LEU A 44 -5.29 -7.93 5.74
CA LEU A 44 -5.44 -7.79 4.30
C LEU A 44 -5.44 -9.15 3.62
N GLY A 45 -6.51 -9.44 2.88
CA GLY A 45 -6.63 -10.63 2.06
C GLY A 45 -5.72 -10.59 0.83
N PRO A 46 -5.48 -11.74 0.16
CA PRO A 46 -4.52 -11.85 -0.93
C PRO A 46 -4.86 -11.08 -2.21
N GLY A 47 -6.10 -10.60 -2.36
CA GLY A 47 -6.56 -9.80 -3.49
C GLY A 47 -6.78 -8.32 -3.17
N ILE A 48 -6.39 -7.85 -1.98
CA ILE A 48 -6.54 -6.44 -1.63
C ILE A 48 -5.51 -5.61 -2.39
N ILE A 49 -5.99 -4.53 -3.01
CA ILE A 49 -5.18 -3.44 -3.55
C ILE A 49 -5.42 -2.24 -2.64
N HIS A 50 -4.36 -1.62 -2.13
CA HIS A 50 -4.49 -0.43 -1.28
C HIS A 50 -3.34 0.55 -1.52
N SER A 51 -3.58 1.82 -1.24
CA SER A 51 -2.54 2.82 -1.07
C SER A 51 -2.56 3.33 0.37
N VAL A 52 -1.39 3.70 0.89
CA VAL A 52 -1.21 4.11 2.27
C VAL A 52 -0.57 5.49 2.28
N THR A 53 -1.10 6.40 3.09
CA THR A 53 -0.51 7.71 3.31
C THR A 53 -0.33 7.97 4.80
N ASN A 54 0.70 8.74 5.13
CA ASN A 54 0.86 9.33 6.46
C ASN A 54 0.21 10.72 6.45
N PRO A 55 -0.94 10.94 7.10
CA PRO A 55 -1.68 12.19 7.02
C PRO A 55 -1.20 13.25 8.02
N ILE A 56 -0.18 12.96 8.85
CA ILE A 56 0.25 13.83 9.95
C ILE A 56 1.71 14.30 9.77
N PRO A 57 2.10 15.47 10.34
CA PRO A 57 3.43 16.05 10.18
C PRO A 57 4.46 15.42 11.14
N ARG A 58 4.38 14.11 11.37
CA ARG A 58 5.35 13.32 12.16
C ARG A 58 5.42 11.90 11.61
N LEU A 59 6.50 11.19 11.89
CA LEU A 59 6.67 9.82 11.42
C LEU A 59 5.58 8.88 11.98
N THR A 60 5.09 8.02 11.10
CA THR A 60 4.24 6.86 11.41
C THR A 60 5.08 5.60 11.34
N GLY A 61 4.87 4.70 12.28
CA GLY A 61 5.54 3.40 12.36
C GLY A 61 4.52 2.27 12.46
N ALA A 62 4.67 1.29 11.58
CA ALA A 62 3.86 0.10 11.53
C ALA A 62 4.73 -1.17 11.43
N ILE A 63 4.17 -2.28 11.89
CA ILE A 63 4.73 -3.62 11.72
C ILE A 63 3.88 -4.35 10.69
N HIS A 64 4.53 -4.82 9.63
CA HIS A 64 3.89 -5.56 8.56
C HIS A 64 4.30 -7.03 8.64
N VAL A 65 3.32 -7.91 8.78
CA VAL A 65 3.53 -9.36 8.72
C VAL A 65 2.91 -9.89 7.44
N TYR A 66 3.70 -10.59 6.64
CA TYR A 66 3.27 -11.17 5.36
C TYR A 66 3.29 -12.69 5.42
N GLY A 67 2.26 -13.32 4.84
CA GLY A 67 2.08 -14.77 4.82
C GLY A 67 2.99 -15.56 3.88
N GLY A 68 4.21 -15.09 3.62
CA GLY A 68 5.18 -15.72 2.73
C GLY A 68 6.39 -14.86 2.45
N ASN A 69 7.18 -15.24 1.45
CA ASN A 69 8.37 -14.48 1.07
C ASN A 69 7.98 -13.23 0.27
N PHE A 70 7.84 -12.10 0.97
CA PHE A 70 7.44 -10.83 0.40
C PHE A 70 8.39 -10.32 -0.69
N PHE A 71 9.69 -10.55 -0.55
CA PHE A 71 10.70 -10.04 -1.47
C PHE A 71 10.76 -10.83 -2.79
N ASP A 72 10.51 -12.14 -2.74
CA ASP A 72 10.51 -13.00 -3.93
C ASP A 72 9.13 -13.14 -4.59
N THR A 73 8.11 -12.47 -4.06
CA THR A 73 6.76 -12.48 -4.65
C THR A 73 6.64 -11.37 -5.69
N PRO A 74 6.34 -11.69 -6.97
CA PRO A 74 6.03 -10.67 -7.97
C PRO A 74 4.85 -9.80 -7.53
N ARG A 75 4.98 -8.49 -7.71
CA ARG A 75 3.97 -7.49 -7.32
C ARG A 75 3.71 -6.55 -8.48
N SER A 76 2.55 -5.92 -8.44
CA SER A 76 2.17 -4.81 -9.31
C SER A 76 2.08 -3.52 -8.50
N GLU A 77 2.28 -2.39 -9.16
CA GLU A 77 1.85 -1.08 -8.69
C GLU A 77 0.87 -0.47 -9.68
N TRP A 78 0.21 0.60 -9.25
CA TRP A 78 -0.66 1.39 -10.11
C TRP A 78 -0.11 2.80 -10.20
N ASP A 79 -0.17 3.37 -11.40
CA ASP A 79 0.14 4.77 -11.58
C ASP A 79 -0.89 5.65 -10.85
N ALA A 80 -0.42 6.65 -10.09
CA ALA A 80 -1.28 7.41 -9.18
C ALA A 80 -2.23 8.37 -9.91
N GLU A 81 -1.96 8.71 -11.18
CA GLU A 81 -2.77 9.65 -11.96
C GLU A 81 -3.74 8.91 -12.90
N THR A 82 -3.24 7.88 -13.60
CA THR A 82 -4.00 7.12 -14.59
C THR A 82 -4.70 5.90 -14.00
N LEU A 83 -4.29 5.45 -12.82
CA LEU A 83 -4.80 4.25 -12.13
C LEU A 83 -4.68 2.97 -12.96
N THR A 84 -3.68 2.90 -13.83
CA THR A 84 -3.37 1.73 -14.68
C THR A 84 -2.33 0.83 -14.02
N GLU A 85 -2.41 -0.48 -14.25
CA GLU A 85 -1.51 -1.45 -13.64
C GLU A 85 -0.15 -1.50 -14.36
N GLN A 86 0.93 -1.61 -13.58
CA GLN A 86 2.28 -1.86 -14.08
C GLN A 86 3.06 -2.79 -13.13
N PRO A 87 4.15 -3.44 -13.60
CA PRO A 87 5.04 -4.20 -12.72
C PRO A 87 5.59 -3.31 -11.59
N TYR A 88 5.69 -3.85 -10.38
CA TYR A 88 6.23 -3.13 -9.23
C TYR A 88 7.71 -2.81 -9.43
N ASP A 89 8.06 -1.52 -9.41
CA ASP A 89 9.45 -1.05 -9.54
C ASP A 89 10.05 -0.80 -8.15
N VAL A 90 10.73 -1.82 -7.64
CA VAL A 90 11.39 -1.76 -6.31
C VAL A 90 12.45 -0.66 -6.28
N GLU A 91 13.25 -0.50 -7.34
CA GLU A 91 14.38 0.42 -7.37
C GLU A 91 13.92 1.88 -7.40
N LYS A 92 12.88 2.19 -8.17
CA LYS A 92 12.20 3.50 -8.16
C LYS A 92 11.69 3.83 -6.75
N ASN A 93 10.95 2.91 -6.12
CA ASN A 93 10.34 3.17 -4.81
C ASN A 93 11.38 3.30 -3.68
N MET A 94 12.47 2.52 -3.72
CA MET A 94 13.57 2.67 -2.76
C MET A 94 14.31 4.00 -2.89
N ARG A 95 14.49 4.51 -4.13
CA ARG A 95 15.07 5.85 -4.36
C ARG A 95 14.19 6.96 -3.81
N LEU A 96 12.89 6.92 -4.09
CA LEU A 96 11.93 7.89 -3.55
C LEU A 96 11.97 7.92 -2.01
N PHE A 97 12.02 6.77 -1.35
CA PHE A 97 12.11 6.69 0.11
C PHE A 97 13.38 7.37 0.66
N GLN A 98 14.52 7.18 -0.01
CA GLN A 98 15.79 7.81 0.38
C GLN A 98 15.75 9.33 0.22
N GLU A 99 15.22 9.83 -0.90
CA GLU A 99 15.10 11.27 -1.16
C GLU A 99 14.20 11.96 -0.14
N PHE A 100 13.01 11.39 0.13
CA PHE A 100 12.08 11.93 1.12
C PHE A 100 12.62 11.86 2.56
N GLY A 101 13.41 10.85 2.91
CA GLY A 101 14.01 10.71 4.25
C GLY A 101 15.12 11.71 4.57
N THR A 102 15.53 12.53 3.59
CA THR A 102 16.59 13.55 3.74
C THR A 102 16.10 14.99 3.72
N ALA A 103 14.81 15.21 3.48
CA ALA A 103 14.14 16.51 3.52
C ALA A 103 13.59 16.80 4.93
#